data_AF-A0A382G1A3-F1
#
_entry.id   AF-A0A382G1A3-F1
#
_cell.length_a   1.000
_cell.length_b   1.000
_cell.length_c   1.000
_cell.angle_alpha   90.00
_cell.angle_beta   90.00
_cell.angle_gamma   90.00
#
_symmetry.space_group_name_H-M   'P 1'
#
loop_
_entity.id
_entity.type
_entity.pdbx_description
1 polymer ?
#
loop_
_entity_poly.entity_id
_entity_poly.type
_entity_poly.pdbx_seq_one_letter_code
_entity_poly.pdbx_strand_id
1 'polypeptide(L)'
;MHTVYKALPIEDVERIIAYCQSHTIQNGGLFEVYPGPDGMMKMVVVNSSPEDEPLDKFRPLGAFYCNYLGPGIISLEEEDPHHEGMPSAKRHNKAIKQMIDILIKQGFPGTNIRYQDFAH
;
A
#
# COMPACT_ATOMS: atom_id res chain seq x y z
N MET A 1 -1.91 8.96 -13.70
CA MET A 1 -3.07 9.64 -13.07
C MET A 1 -3.47 8.81 -11.86
N HIS A 2 -3.88 9.43 -10.74
CA HIS A 2 -4.32 8.67 -9.56
C HIS A 2 -5.82 8.42 -9.66
N THR A 3 -6.23 7.17 -9.42
CA THR A 3 -7.64 6.80 -9.36
C THR A 3 -8.04 6.51 -7.93
N VAL A 4 -9.16 7.10 -7.53
CA VAL A 4 -9.77 6.85 -6.22
C VAL A 4 -10.19 5.39 -6.15
N TYR A 5 -9.63 4.66 -5.17
CA TYR A 5 -10.00 3.28 -4.91
C TYR A 5 -11.05 3.17 -3.81
N LYS A 6 -10.87 3.90 -2.70
CA LYS A 6 -11.81 3.92 -1.56
C LYS A 6 -11.86 5.33 -0.95
N ALA A 7 -13.05 5.70 -0.48
CA ALA A 7 -13.24 6.78 0.49
C ALA A 7 -13.58 6.15 1.83
N LEU A 8 -12.90 6.57 2.89
CA LEU A 8 -12.99 6.02 4.24
C LEU A 8 -13.14 7.16 5.26
N PRO A 9 -13.65 6.88 6.47
CA PRO A 9 -13.48 7.79 7.60
C PRO A 9 -12.00 8.13 7.80
N ILE A 10 -11.72 9.36 8.20
CA ILE A 10 -10.33 9.84 8.34
C ILE A 10 -9.57 9.02 9.38
N GLU A 11 -10.26 8.55 10.43
CA GLU A 11 -9.72 7.74 11.51
C GLU A 11 -9.22 6.38 11.00
N ASP A 12 -9.91 5.79 10.02
CA ASP A 12 -9.47 4.54 9.38
C ASP A 12 -8.23 4.75 8.52
N VAL A 13 -8.14 5.89 7.83
CA VAL A 13 -6.94 6.23 7.04
C VAL A 13 -5.74 6.48 7.96
N GLU A 14 -5.93 7.21 9.05
CA GLU A 14 -4.89 7.43 10.06
C GLU A 14 -4.42 6.12 10.68
N ARG A 15 -5.36 5.22 11.01
CA ARG A 15 -5.05 3.89 11.55
C ARG A 15 -4.24 3.06 10.55
N ILE A 16 -4.63 3.04 9.28
CA ILE A 16 -3.88 2.32 8.23
C ILE A 16 -2.46 2.85 8.13
N ILE A 17 -2.30 4.18 8.10
CA ILE A 17 -0.98 4.82 8.05
C ILE A 17 -0.14 4.43 9.26
N ALA A 18 -0.70 4.51 10.47
CA ALA A 18 0.00 4.16 11.71
C ALA A 18 0.43 2.67 11.71
N TYR A 19 -0.42 1.78 11.20
CA TYR A 19 -0.08 0.38 11.01
C TYR A 19 1.11 0.22 10.05
N CYS A 20 1.08 0.87 8.87
CA CYS A 20 2.18 0.80 7.91
C CYS A 20 3.48 1.40 8.46
N GLN A 21 3.41 2.47 9.26
CA GLN A 21 4.59 3.08 9.90
C GLN A 21 5.20 2.21 11.01
N SER A 22 4.39 1.38 11.68
CA SER A 22 4.92 0.42 12.66
C SER A 22 5.50 -0.84 12.01
N HIS A 23 4.98 -1.23 10.84
CA HIS A 23 5.38 -2.42 10.09
C HIS A 23 6.24 -2.09 8.85
N THR A 24 7.21 -1.20 9.02
CA THR A 24 8.14 -0.86 7.93
C THR A 24 9.15 -1.97 7.65
N ILE A 25 9.79 -1.97 6.48
CA ILE A 25 10.90 -2.90 6.16
C ILE A 25 11.98 -2.91 7.27
N GLN A 26 12.34 -1.74 7.80
CA GLN A 26 13.32 -1.62 8.87
C GLN A 26 12.91 -2.31 10.19
N ASN A 27 11.61 -2.53 10.37
CA ASN A 27 11.02 -3.22 11.52
C ASN A 27 10.63 -4.67 11.17
N GLY A 28 11.11 -5.21 10.05
CA GLY A 28 10.77 -6.57 9.59
C GLY A 28 9.37 -6.70 8.96
N GLY A 29 8.72 -5.58 8.64
CA GLY A 29 7.44 -5.56 7.93
C GLY A 29 7.59 -5.35 6.42
N LEU A 30 6.50 -4.91 5.78
CA LEU A 30 6.37 -4.86 4.31
C LEU A 30 6.33 -3.43 3.76
N PHE A 31 6.23 -2.42 4.61
CA PHE A 31 5.86 -1.08 4.17
C PHE A 31 7.05 -0.10 4.16
N GLU A 32 6.93 0.89 3.30
CA GLU A 32 7.65 2.16 3.45
C GLU A 32 6.63 3.28 3.34
N VAL A 33 6.76 4.29 4.20
CA VAL A 33 5.78 5.38 4.29
C VAL A 33 6.51 6.70 4.09
N TYR A 34 6.14 7.40 3.02
CA TYR A 34 6.76 8.66 2.63
C TYR A 34 5.74 9.81 2.71
N PRO A 35 6.13 10.98 3.24
CA PRO A 35 5.28 12.17 3.19
C PRO A 35 5.14 12.64 1.74
N GLY A 36 3.94 13.07 1.37
CA GLY A 36 3.70 13.78 0.12
C GLY A 36 4.32 15.18 0.13
N PRO A 37 4.57 15.77 -1.04
CA PRO A 37 5.28 17.06 -1.17
C PRO A 37 4.56 18.24 -0.50
N ASP A 38 3.25 18.16 -0.27
CA ASP A 38 2.43 19.18 0.38
C ASP A 38 2.01 18.81 1.82
N GLY A 39 2.41 17.63 2.31
CA GLY A 39 1.98 17.10 3.61
C GLY A 39 0.51 16.70 3.70
N MET A 40 -0.26 16.86 2.62
CA MET A 40 -1.71 16.55 2.55
C MET A 40 -1.98 15.10 2.14
N MET A 41 -0.91 14.34 1.90
CA MET A 41 -0.97 12.93 1.60
C MET A 41 0.25 12.19 2.12
N LYS A 42 0.12 10.87 2.26
CA LYS A 42 1.25 9.95 2.42
C LYS A 42 1.21 8.91 1.31
N MET A 43 2.38 8.61 0.76
CA MET A 43 2.58 7.48 -0.12
C MET A 43 3.01 6.28 0.72
N VAL A 44 2.34 5.15 0.53
CA VAL A 44 2.70 3.87 1.14
C VAL A 44 3.16 2.94 0.02
N VAL A 45 4.44 2.57 0.06
CA VAL A 45 5.01 1.53 -0.81
C VAL A 45 4.82 0.19 -0.12
N VAL A 46 4.30 -0.78 -0.85
CA VAL A 46 4.16 -2.17 -0.39
C VAL A 46 5.25 -2.97 -1.07
N ASN A 47 6.06 -3.66 -0.29
CA ASN A 47 7.18 -4.44 -0.76
C ASN A 47 6.94 -5.95 -0.60
N SER A 48 7.69 -6.76 -1.35
CA SER A 48 7.76 -8.21 -1.15
C SER A 48 8.32 -8.56 0.23
N SER A 49 8.10 -9.79 0.72
CA SER A 49 8.65 -10.19 2.02
C SER A 49 10.18 -10.33 1.97
N PRO A 50 10.92 -9.95 3.03
CA PRO A 50 12.36 -10.16 3.11
C PRO A 50 12.79 -11.60 3.30
N GLU A 51 11.84 -12.48 3.61
CA GLU A 51 12.08 -13.92 3.66
C GLU A 51 12.25 -14.53 2.25
N ASP A 52 11.73 -13.86 1.21
CA ASP A 52 11.70 -14.38 -0.16
C ASP A 52 12.88 -13.91 -1.01
N GLU A 53 13.41 -12.70 -0.78
CA GLU A 53 14.57 -12.15 -1.52
C GLU A 53 15.44 -11.24 -0.63
N PRO A 54 16.78 -11.22 -0.84
CA PRO A 54 17.66 -10.33 -0.08
C PRO A 54 17.36 -8.85 -0.38
N LEU A 55 17.63 -7.95 0.58
CA LEU A 55 17.25 -6.52 0.55
C LEU A 55 17.68 -5.78 -0.73
N ASP A 56 18.76 -6.21 -1.38
CA ASP A 56 19.28 -5.67 -2.63
C ASP A 56 18.45 -6.06 -3.87
N LYS A 57 17.57 -7.05 -3.75
CA LYS A 57 16.68 -7.54 -4.81
C LYS A 57 15.21 -7.21 -4.57
N PHE A 58 14.89 -6.61 -3.43
CA PHE A 58 13.53 -6.18 -3.10
C PHE A 58 12.90 -5.41 -4.24
N ARG A 59 11.77 -5.94 -4.74
CA ARG A 59 10.97 -5.24 -5.73
C ARG A 59 9.71 -4.71 -5.04
N PRO A 60 9.45 -3.39 -5.09
CA PRO A 60 8.18 -2.87 -4.63
C PRO A 60 7.07 -3.51 -5.47
N LEU A 61 6.07 -4.04 -4.76
CA LEU A 61 4.87 -4.60 -5.37
C LEU A 61 3.96 -3.51 -5.92
N GLY A 62 4.10 -2.30 -5.39
CA GLY A 62 3.37 -1.12 -5.83
C GLY A 62 3.22 -0.12 -4.71
N ALA A 63 2.47 0.95 -4.98
CA ALA A 63 2.21 1.99 -4.00
C ALA A 63 0.73 2.36 -3.99
N PHE A 64 0.27 2.82 -2.84
CA PHE A 64 -1.01 3.50 -2.69
C PHE A 64 -0.83 4.79 -1.92
N TYR A 65 -1.80 5.67 -2.08
CA TYR A 65 -1.72 7.03 -1.60
C TYR A 65 -2.89 7.32 -0.69
N CYS A 66 -2.60 7.74 0.53
CA CYS A 66 -3.57 8.15 1.53
C CYS A 66 -3.63 9.68 1.57
N ASN A 67 -4.79 10.26 1.29
CA ASN A 67 -5.01 11.70 1.29
C ASN A 67 -6.02 12.08 2.40
N TYR A 68 -5.84 13.26 2.99
CA TYR A 68 -6.64 13.76 4.13
C TYR A 68 -7.80 14.70 3.73
N LEU A 69 -8.09 14.88 2.44
CA LEU A 69 -9.15 15.77 1.94
C LEU A 69 -10.54 15.12 2.06
N GLY A 70 -11.42 15.71 2.89
CA GLY A 70 -12.79 15.24 3.07
C GLY A 70 -12.84 13.91 3.86
N PRO A 71 -13.69 12.92 3.50
CA PRO A 71 -13.43 11.55 3.94
C PRO A 71 -12.07 11.15 3.38
N GLY A 72 -11.20 10.57 4.21
CA GLY A 72 -9.85 10.19 3.77
C GLY A 72 -9.90 9.31 2.52
N ILE A 73 -9.05 9.62 1.54
CA ILE A 73 -9.05 8.95 0.23
C ILE A 73 -7.86 8.03 0.12
N ILE A 74 -8.11 6.78 -0.27
CA ILE A 74 -7.07 5.88 -0.76
C ILE A 74 -7.14 5.84 -2.29
N SER A 75 -6.02 6.16 -2.93
CA SER A 75 -5.88 6.16 -4.38
C SER A 75 -4.69 5.32 -4.84
N LEU A 76 -4.73 4.89 -6.08
CA LEU A 76 -3.71 4.07 -6.74
C LEU A 76 -3.27 4.76 -8.02
N GLU A 77 -2.04 4.50 -8.47
CA GLU A 77 -1.65 4.84 -9.82
C GLU A 77 -2.40 3.96 -10.82
N GLU A 78 -3.16 4.60 -11.70
CA GLU A 78 -3.83 3.92 -12.80
C GLU A 78 -2.81 3.66 -13.92
N GLU A 79 -2.75 2.41 -14.39
CA GLU A 79 -2.08 2.09 -15.65
C GLU A 79 -2.89 2.67 -16.80
N ASP A 80 -2.24 3.45 -17.67
CA ASP A 80 -2.85 3.99 -18.88
C ASP A 80 -3.41 2.82 -19.74
N PRO A 81 -4.74 2.75 -19.98
CA PRO A 81 -5.35 1.65 -20.73
C PRO A 81 -4.95 1.62 -22.22
N HIS A 82 -4.31 2.68 -22.74
CA HIS A 82 -3.72 2.74 -24.07
C HIS A 82 -2.24 2.34 -24.11
N HIS A 83 -1.64 2.13 -22.94
CA HIS A 83 -0.33 1.53 -22.81
C HIS A 83 -0.54 0.05 -22.51
N GLU A 84 0.00 -0.84 -23.34
CA GLU A 84 0.18 -2.24 -22.94
C GLU A 84 1.25 -2.28 -21.84
N GLY A 85 0.84 -1.90 -20.62
CA GLY A 85 1.63 -2.13 -19.43
C GLY A 85 2.00 -3.62 -19.40
N MET A 86 3.27 -3.90 -19.11
CA MET A 86 3.75 -5.28 -19.00
C MET A 86 2.79 -6.08 -18.11
N PRO A 87 2.47 -7.36 -18.42
CA PRO A 87 1.55 -8.19 -17.63
C PRO A 87 1.87 -8.26 -16.12
N SER A 88 3.09 -7.94 -15.73
CA SER A 88 3.53 -7.74 -14.34
C SER A 88 2.75 -6.61 -13.64
N ALA A 89 2.58 -5.46 -14.28
CA ALA A 89 1.90 -4.28 -13.72
C ALA A 89 0.42 -4.58 -13.37
N LYS A 90 -0.33 -5.27 -14.25
CA LYS A 90 -1.71 -5.69 -13.98
C LYS A 90 -1.87 -6.60 -12.75
N ARG A 91 -0.88 -7.45 -12.45
CA ARG A 91 -0.90 -8.29 -11.24
C ARG A 91 -0.62 -7.46 -9.99
N HIS A 92 0.26 -6.48 -10.11
CA HIS A 92 0.64 -5.57 -9.03
C HIS A 92 -0.58 -4.82 -8.47
N ASN A 93 -1.41 -4.23 -9.35
CA ASN A 93 -2.59 -3.48 -8.91
C ASN A 93 -3.64 -4.31 -8.15
N LYS A 94 -3.81 -5.61 -8.48
CA LYS A 94 -4.72 -6.50 -7.75
C LYS A 94 -4.20 -6.79 -6.33
N ALA A 95 -2.91 -7.09 -6.20
CA ALA A 95 -2.29 -7.37 -4.90
C ALA A 95 -2.37 -6.15 -3.96
N ILE A 96 -2.12 -4.94 -4.49
CA ILE A 96 -2.23 -3.72 -3.69
C ILE A 96 -3.68 -3.47 -3.24
N LYS A 97 -4.67 -3.67 -4.11
CA LYS A 97 -6.09 -3.55 -3.73
C LYS A 97 -6.48 -4.53 -2.62
N GLN A 98 -6.03 -5.78 -2.72
CA GLN A 98 -6.25 -6.79 -1.68
C GLN A 98 -5.58 -6.39 -0.36
N MET A 99 -4.34 -5.90 -0.41
CA MET A 99 -3.63 -5.40 0.77
C MET A 99 -4.40 -4.25 1.44
N ILE A 100 -4.92 -3.29 0.66
CA ILE A 100 -5.73 -2.19 1.19
C ILE A 100 -7.00 -2.72 1.87
N ASP A 101 -7.74 -3.62 1.22
CA ASP A 101 -8.95 -4.21 1.80
C ASP A 101 -8.67 -4.95 3.13
N ILE A 102 -7.49 -5.54 3.28
CA ILE A 102 -7.07 -6.19 4.54
C ILE A 102 -6.66 -5.16 5.57
N LEU A 103 -5.87 -4.14 5.22
CA LEU A 103 -5.51 -3.06 6.14
C LEU A 103 -6.76 -2.38 6.71
N ILE A 104 -7.79 -2.19 5.89
CA ILE A 104 -9.09 -1.69 6.33
C ILE A 104 -9.71 -2.63 7.37
N LYS A 105 -9.72 -3.95 7.13
CA LYS A 105 -10.38 -4.94 7.99
C LYS A 105 -9.58 -5.39 9.21
N GLN A 106 -8.25 -5.35 9.15
CA GLN A 106 -7.35 -6.06 10.07
C GLN A 106 -6.12 -5.25 10.48
N GLY A 107 -5.86 -4.09 9.86
CA GLY A 107 -4.73 -3.21 10.19
C GLY A 107 -4.90 -2.49 11.52
N PHE A 108 -5.07 -3.23 12.61
CA PHE A 108 -5.22 -2.73 13.96
C PHE A 108 -3.92 -2.95 14.75
N PRO A 109 -3.65 -2.16 15.78
CA PRO A 109 -2.48 -2.37 16.63
C PRO A 109 -2.39 -3.81 17.16
N GLY A 110 -1.23 -4.43 16.98
CA GLY A 110 -0.96 -5.80 17.45
C GLY A 110 -1.27 -6.92 16.45
N THR A 111 -1.81 -6.63 15.26
CA THR A 111 -1.91 -7.62 14.18
C THR A 111 -0.62 -7.68 13.37
N ASN A 112 -0.30 -8.85 12.80
CA ASN A 112 0.83 -9.03 11.91
C ASN A 112 0.33 -9.66 10.61
N ILE A 113 0.33 -8.86 9.54
CA ILE A 113 -0.15 -9.22 8.20
C ILE A 113 1.06 -9.67 7.36
N ARG A 114 1.03 -10.91 6.83
CA ARG A 114 2.15 -11.49 6.07
C ARG A 114 1.83 -11.59 4.59
N TYR A 115 2.82 -11.32 3.73
CA TYR A 115 2.61 -11.31 2.27
C TYR A 115 2.18 -12.67 1.68
N GLN A 116 2.64 -13.79 2.27
CA GLN A 116 2.31 -15.15 1.83
C GLN A 116 0.82 -15.49 1.93
N ASP A 117 0.03 -14.72 2.69
CA ASP A 117 -1.42 -14.86 2.73
C ASP A 117 -2.09 -14.43 1.39
N PHE A 118 -1.32 -13.89 0.43
CA PHE A 118 -1.85 -13.19 -0.76
C PHE A 118 -1.36 -13.73 -2.11
N ALA A 119 -0.42 -14.67 -2.14
CA ALA A 119 0.12 -15.26 -3.37
C ALA A 119 -0.70 -16.50 -3.81
N HIS A 120 -1.87 -16.27 -4.43
CA HIS A 120 -2.65 -17.31 -5.12
C HIS A 120 -3.04 -16.87 -6.54
#